data_AF-B1CAR9-F1
#
_entry.id   AF-B1CAR9-F1
#
_cell.length_a   1.000
_cell.length_b   1.000
_cell.length_c   1.000
_cell.angle_alpha   90.00
_cell.angle_beta   90.00
_cell.angle_gamma   90.00
#
_symmetry.space_group_name_H-M   'P 1'
#
loop_
_entity.id
_entity.type
_entity.pdbx_description
1 polymer ?
#
loop_
_entity_poly.entity_id
_entity_poly.type
_entity_poly.pdbx_seq_one_letter_code
_entity_poly.pdbx_strand_id
1 'polypeptide(L)'
;MEGFYIVHILEKQEYIGNTVNFKTYRKSYKLKKQIKNNPSEWQIFEGTQEAIIDKEVFDVVQKIRDSRRRRTPMGEMPILSGMVYCADCGAKLYQVRSKGWKHDKKHMVCATYRKKGKHICTSHQIRNVVIEELLLDDLQLC
;
A
#
# COMPACT_ATOMS: atom_id res chain seq x y z
N MET A 1 -4.97 -6.00 21.48
CA MET A 1 -3.70 -6.70 21.20
C MET A 1 -3.85 -7.85 20.20
N GLU A 2 -5.06 -8.34 19.92
CA GLU A 2 -5.28 -9.54 19.09
C GLU A 2 -5.07 -9.34 17.57
N GLY A 3 -5.16 -8.12 17.06
CA GLY A 3 -5.09 -7.86 15.61
C GLY A 3 -3.72 -8.09 14.96
N PHE A 4 -2.62 -8.01 15.71
CA PHE A 4 -1.26 -8.12 15.12
C PHE A 4 -0.91 -9.56 14.70
N TYR A 5 -1.38 -10.55 15.45
CA TYR A 5 -1.04 -11.96 15.20
C TYR A 5 -1.69 -12.48 13.92
N ILE A 6 -2.98 -12.16 13.72
CA ILE A 6 -3.73 -12.55 12.50
C ILE A 6 -3.08 -11.94 11.26
N VAL A 7 -2.68 -10.67 11.33
CA VAL A 7 -2.00 -9.99 10.22
C VAL A 7 -0.72 -10.73 9.82
N HIS A 8 0.10 -11.16 10.78
CA HIS A 8 1.32 -11.91 10.48
C HIS A 8 1.07 -13.32 9.97
N ILE A 9 0.01 -13.98 10.42
CA ILE A 9 -0.39 -15.30 9.90
C ILE A 9 -0.70 -15.19 8.41
N LEU A 10 -1.48 -14.18 8.02
CA LEU A 10 -1.85 -13.96 6.62
C LEU A 10 -0.67 -13.56 5.71
N GLU A 11 0.53 -13.24 6.23
CA GLU A 11 1.73 -12.91 5.42
C GLU A 11 2.57 -14.13 5.08
N LYS A 12 2.36 -15.27 5.76
CA LYS A 12 3.25 -16.42 5.67
C LYS A 12 2.95 -17.25 4.43
N GLN A 13 3.92 -17.34 3.54
CA GLN A 13 3.87 -18.25 2.39
C GLN A 13 3.97 -19.73 2.82
N GLU A 14 4.31 -19.99 4.07
CA GLU A 14 4.29 -21.35 4.61
C GLU A 14 2.92 -22.02 4.55
N TYR A 15 1.83 -21.24 4.52
CA TYR A 15 0.47 -21.76 4.38
C TYR A 15 0.12 -22.22 2.96
N ILE A 16 0.90 -21.84 1.94
CA ILE A 16 0.75 -22.34 0.56
C ILE A 16 1.70 -23.51 0.26
N GLY A 17 2.29 -24.13 1.29
CA GLY A 17 3.17 -25.29 1.14
C GLY A 17 4.64 -24.95 0.86
N ASN A 18 5.04 -23.69 1.03
CA ASN A 18 6.42 -23.26 0.78
C ASN A 18 7.26 -23.25 2.06
N THR A 19 8.54 -23.59 1.98
CA THR A 19 9.50 -23.31 3.06
C THR A 19 10.27 -22.03 2.75
N VAL A 20 10.22 -21.06 3.66
CA VAL A 20 10.91 -19.77 3.50
C VAL A 20 12.03 -19.62 4.52
N ASN A 21 13.27 -19.67 4.04
CA ASN A 21 14.48 -19.56 4.84
C ASN A 21 15.16 -18.19 4.71
N PHE A 22 16.09 -17.91 5.62
CA PHE A 22 16.89 -16.67 5.64
C PHE A 22 16.07 -15.38 5.75
N LYS A 23 14.93 -15.41 6.45
CA LYS A 23 14.14 -14.22 6.78
C LYS A 23 14.91 -13.19 7.61
N THR A 24 15.97 -13.62 8.28
CA THR A 24 16.77 -12.81 9.19
C THR A 24 18.23 -13.20 9.18
N TYR A 25 19.09 -12.27 9.55
CA TYR A 25 20.52 -12.48 9.71
C TYR A 25 21.06 -11.74 10.94
N ARG A 26 22.31 -12.05 11.29
CA ARG A 26 23.12 -11.24 12.20
C ARG A 26 24.31 -10.69 11.45
N LYS A 27 24.49 -9.37 11.50
CA LYS A 27 25.61 -8.70 10.83
C LYS A 27 26.98 -9.14 11.38
N SER A 28 27.05 -9.41 12.68
CA SER A 28 28.25 -9.93 13.33
C SER A 28 27.88 -10.72 14.58
N TYR A 29 28.79 -11.58 15.04
CA TYR A 29 28.60 -12.36 16.25
C TYR A 29 28.45 -11.49 17.52
N LYS A 30 29.06 -10.30 17.54
CA LYS A 30 28.98 -9.34 18.67
C LYS A 30 27.62 -8.67 18.75
N LEU A 31 26.89 -8.61 17.63
CA LEU A 31 25.58 -8.00 17.58
C LEU A 31 24.51 -9.03 17.97
N LYS A 32 23.98 -8.92 19.20
CA LYS A 32 22.92 -9.81 19.67
C LYS A 32 21.57 -9.57 18.96
N LYS A 33 21.39 -8.42 18.32
CA LYS A 33 20.17 -8.06 17.59
C LYS A 33 20.06 -8.83 16.28
N GLN A 34 18.92 -9.50 16.09
CA GLN A 34 18.53 -10.12 14.84
C GLN A 34 17.95 -9.06 13.90
N ILE A 35 18.41 -9.04 12.65
CA ILE A 35 17.99 -8.09 11.63
C ILE A 35 17.18 -8.85 10.59
N LYS A 36 16.07 -8.27 10.10
CA LYS A 36 15.28 -8.84 9.01
C LYS A 36 15.99 -8.61 7.67
N ASN A 37 16.07 -9.66 6.87
CA ASN A 37 16.53 -9.57 5.48
C ASN A 37 15.44 -8.95 4.60
N ASN A 38 15.87 -8.36 3.48
CA ASN A 38 14.94 -7.95 2.45
C ASN A 38 14.24 -9.20 1.88
N PRO A 39 12.92 -9.19 1.60
CA PRO A 39 12.26 -10.31 0.92
C PRO A 39 12.97 -10.85 -0.32
N SER A 40 13.71 -10.01 -1.06
CA SER A 40 14.51 -10.44 -2.21
C SER A 40 15.71 -11.36 -1.86
N GLU A 41 16.14 -11.38 -0.59
CA GLU A 41 17.23 -12.23 -0.09
C GLU A 41 16.70 -13.53 0.53
N TRP A 42 15.37 -13.72 0.56
CA TRP A 42 14.78 -14.93 1.12
C TRP A 42 14.96 -16.09 0.16
N GLN A 43 15.28 -17.25 0.72
CA GLN A 43 15.30 -18.47 -0.06
C GLN A 43 13.97 -19.19 0.11
N ILE A 44 13.20 -19.25 -0.97
CA ILE A 44 11.87 -19.85 -1.00
C ILE A 44 11.97 -21.18 -1.75
N PHE A 45 11.60 -22.26 -1.08
CA PHE A 45 11.48 -23.59 -1.65
C PHE A 45 9.99 -23.91 -1.78
N GLU A 46 9.52 -24.11 -3.00
CA GLU A 46 8.10 -24.37 -3.28
C GLU A 46 7.74 -25.84 -3.09
N GLY A 47 6.53 -26.12 -2.58
CA GLY A 47 5.96 -27.47 -2.52
C GLY A 47 6.68 -28.44 -1.56
N THR A 48 7.27 -27.95 -0.47
CA THR A 48 7.96 -28.79 0.53
C THR A 48 7.02 -29.50 1.48
N GLN A 49 5.79 -29.00 1.62
CA GLN A 49 4.77 -29.52 2.55
C GLN A 49 3.37 -29.31 1.96
N GLU A 50 2.39 -30.05 2.48
CA GLU A 50 0.99 -29.91 2.07
C GLU A 50 0.48 -28.50 2.35
N ALA A 51 -0.13 -27.87 1.34
CA ALA A 51 -0.67 -26.53 1.45
C ALA A 51 -1.95 -26.53 2.31
N ILE A 52 -2.05 -25.57 3.23
CA ILE A 52 -3.25 -25.39 4.05
C ILE A 52 -4.30 -24.56 3.30
N ILE A 53 -3.85 -23.65 2.44
CA ILE A 53 -4.70 -22.82 1.57
C ILE A 53 -4.14 -22.79 0.15
N ASP A 54 -5.03 -22.62 -0.82
CA ASP A 54 -4.65 -22.50 -2.22
C ASP A 54 -3.86 -21.21 -2.49
N LYS A 55 -2.92 -21.29 -3.43
CA LYS A 55 -2.09 -20.15 -3.87
C LYS A 55 -2.95 -18.99 -4.39
N GLU A 56 -4.01 -19.30 -5.13
CA GLU A 56 -4.93 -18.29 -5.67
C GLU A 56 -5.62 -17.49 -4.56
N VAL A 57 -6.08 -18.19 -3.51
CA VAL A 57 -6.71 -17.57 -2.34
C VAL A 57 -5.70 -16.70 -1.59
N PHE A 58 -4.47 -17.20 -1.39
CA PHE A 58 -3.40 -16.43 -0.77
C PHE A 58 -3.10 -15.14 -1.53
N ASP A 59 -2.99 -15.20 -2.86
CA ASP A 59 -2.70 -14.05 -3.71
C ASP A 59 -3.82 -13.01 -3.67
N VAL A 60 -5.09 -13.44 -3.67
CA VAL A 60 -6.24 -12.56 -3.48
C VAL A 60 -6.18 -11.85 -2.13
N VAL A 61 -5.86 -12.58 -1.05
CA VAL A 61 -5.70 -12.00 0.28
C VAL A 61 -4.57 -10.96 0.31
N GLN A 62 -3.42 -11.24 -0.32
CA GLN A 62 -2.33 -10.25 -0.40
C GLN A 62 -2.78 -8.98 -1.13
N LYS A 63 -3.47 -9.12 -2.28
CA LYS A 63 -4.00 -7.97 -3.04
C LYS A 63 -4.97 -7.12 -2.22
N ILE A 64 -5.90 -7.75 -1.49
CA ILE A 64 -6.83 -7.06 -0.60
C ILE A 64 -6.05 -6.27 0.47
N ARG A 65 -5.01 -6.87 1.04
CA ARG A 65 -4.20 -6.24 2.08
C ARG A 65 -3.38 -5.06 1.57
N ASP A 66 -2.81 -5.16 0.37
CA ASP A 66 -2.09 -4.06 -0.28
C ASP A 66 -3.02 -2.88 -0.60
N SER A 67 -4.28 -3.18 -0.92
CA SER A 67 -5.31 -2.16 -1.17
C SER A 67 -5.88 -1.53 0.09
N ARG A 68 -5.52 -2.02 1.29
CA ARG A 68 -6.13 -1.58 2.56
C ARG A 68 -5.82 -0.11 2.83
N ARG A 69 -6.89 0.68 2.96
CA ARG A 69 -6.80 2.11 3.25
C ARG A 69 -6.81 2.36 4.76
N ARG A 70 -5.90 3.22 5.24
CA ARG A 70 -5.83 3.61 6.66
C ARG A 70 -6.97 4.57 7.00
N ARG A 71 -7.92 4.13 7.83
CA ARG A 71 -8.98 4.99 8.36
C ARG A 71 -8.36 6.23 9.02
N THR A 72 -8.81 7.41 8.61
CA THR A 72 -8.44 8.69 9.22
C THR A 72 -9.52 9.11 10.22
N PRO A 73 -9.19 9.85 11.30
CA PRO A 73 -10.20 10.38 12.23
C PRO A 73 -11.28 11.26 11.58
N MET A 74 -11.01 11.79 10.38
CA MET A 74 -11.86 12.70 9.63
C MET A 74 -13.01 12.00 8.87
N GLY A 75 -13.46 10.84 9.35
CA GLY A 75 -14.57 10.07 8.79
C GLY A 75 -14.23 9.25 7.54
N GLU A 76 -15.24 9.01 6.69
CA GLU A 76 -15.13 8.21 5.46
C GLU A 76 -13.97 8.66 4.58
N MET A 77 -13.23 7.70 4.03
CA MET A 77 -12.12 8.03 3.15
C MET A 77 -12.64 8.40 1.75
N PRO A 78 -12.01 9.39 1.08
CA PRO A 78 -12.35 9.71 -0.32
C PRO A 78 -12.18 8.49 -1.23
N ILE A 79 -13.07 8.35 -2.21
CA ILE A 79 -13.14 7.20 -3.13
C ILE A 79 -11.81 7.01 -3.85
N LEU A 80 -11.18 8.10 -4.31
CA LEU A 80 -9.93 8.10 -5.07
C LEU A 80 -8.65 8.02 -4.21
N SER A 81 -8.78 7.97 -2.87
CA SER A 81 -7.63 7.97 -1.98
C SER A 81 -6.78 6.72 -2.15
N GLY A 82 -5.50 6.91 -2.49
CA GLY A 82 -4.53 5.83 -2.68
C GLY A 82 -4.52 5.20 -4.07
N MET A 83 -5.37 5.68 -4.99
CA MET A 83 -5.44 5.20 -6.38
C MET A 83 -4.81 6.17 -7.39
N VAL A 84 -4.71 7.46 -7.05
CA VAL A 84 -4.15 8.49 -7.94
C VAL A 84 -2.67 8.74 -7.63
N TYR A 85 -1.86 8.80 -8.67
CA TYR A 85 -0.40 8.99 -8.60
C TYR A 85 0.02 10.24 -9.38
N CYS A 86 1.11 10.87 -8.94
CA CYS A 86 1.74 11.98 -9.65
C CYS A 86 2.53 11.43 -10.84
N ALA A 87 2.29 12.00 -12.03
CA ALA A 87 3.00 11.60 -13.25
C ALA A 87 4.52 11.84 -13.15
N ASP A 88 4.94 12.96 -12.56
CA ASP A 88 6.35 13.36 -12.54
C ASP A 88 7.21 12.55 -11.57
N CYS A 89 6.71 12.30 -10.35
CA CYS A 89 7.50 11.67 -9.28
C CYS A 89 7.03 10.27 -8.89
N GLY A 90 5.96 9.76 -9.51
CA GLY A 90 5.38 8.45 -9.21
C GLY A 90 4.76 8.33 -7.82
N ALA A 91 4.81 9.38 -6.98
CA ALA A 91 4.27 9.33 -5.63
C ALA A 91 2.74 9.46 -5.63
N LYS A 92 2.08 8.87 -4.62
CA LYS A 92 0.63 8.99 -4.41
C LYS A 92 0.21 10.45 -4.24
N LEU A 93 -0.97 10.80 -4.74
CA LEU A 93 -1.62 12.08 -4.41
C LEU A 93 -2.36 11.97 -3.07
N TYR A 94 -2.33 13.06 -2.30
CA TYR A 94 -3.00 13.20 -1.02
C TYR A 94 -4.23 14.07 -1.14
N GLN A 95 -5.32 13.58 -0.57
CA GLN A 95 -6.51 14.39 -0.40
C GLN A 95 -6.27 15.52 0.60
N VAL A 96 -6.54 16.74 0.16
CA VAL A 96 -6.75 17.90 1.02
C VAL A 96 -8.25 18.07 1.21
N ARG A 97 -8.68 18.09 2.47
CA ARG A 97 -10.07 18.31 2.89
C ARG A 97 -10.09 18.97 4.27
N SER A 98 -11.14 19.75 4.52
CA SER A 98 -11.40 20.37 5.83
C SER A 98 -12.87 20.19 6.21
N LYS A 99 -13.16 20.28 7.52
CA LYS A 99 -14.53 20.20 8.05
C LYS A 99 -15.33 21.41 7.55
N GLY A 100 -16.48 21.17 6.92
CA GLY A 100 -17.33 22.22 6.33
C GLY A 100 -17.00 22.58 4.88
N TRP A 101 -16.00 21.96 4.26
CA TRP A 101 -15.77 22.13 2.82
C TRP A 101 -16.75 21.30 2.00
N LYS A 102 -17.39 21.94 1.01
CA LYS A 102 -18.11 21.28 -0.07
C LYS A 102 -17.15 20.43 -0.91
N HIS A 103 -17.70 19.46 -1.65
CA HIS A 103 -16.91 18.47 -2.40
C HIS A 103 -16.05 19.11 -3.51
N ASP A 104 -16.56 20.13 -4.17
CA ASP A 104 -15.88 20.98 -5.17
C ASP A 104 -14.56 21.59 -4.69
N LYS A 105 -14.44 21.90 -3.39
CA LYS A 105 -13.24 22.49 -2.79
C LYS A 105 -12.20 21.45 -2.40
N LYS A 106 -12.57 20.17 -2.38
CA LYS A 106 -11.64 19.08 -2.08
C LYS A 106 -10.77 18.82 -3.31
N HIS A 107 -9.48 18.68 -3.07
CA HIS A 107 -8.51 18.48 -4.13
C HIS A 107 -7.41 17.52 -3.71
N MET A 108 -6.75 16.93 -4.70
CA MET A 108 -5.62 16.03 -4.57
C MET A 108 -4.33 16.80 -4.82
N VAL A 109 -3.31 16.57 -3.98
CA VAL A 109 -2.00 17.22 -4.08
C VAL A 109 -0.88 16.19 -4.04
N CYS A 110 0.17 16.38 -4.82
CA CYS A 110 1.34 15.49 -4.77
C CYS A 110 1.91 15.35 -3.35
N ALA A 111 2.03 14.11 -2.85
CA ALA A 111 2.54 13.86 -1.50
C ALA A 111 4.01 14.27 -1.35
N THR A 112 4.81 14.09 -2.39
CA THR A 112 6.24 14.47 -2.40
C THR A 112 6.39 15.98 -2.27
N TYR A 113 5.67 16.75 -3.10
CA TYR A 113 5.65 18.20 -2.98
C TYR A 113 5.17 18.65 -1.60
N ARG A 114 4.07 18.07 -1.09
CA ARG A 114 3.50 18.49 0.18
C ARG A 114 4.39 18.19 1.40
N LYS A 115 5.13 17.08 1.39
CA LYS A 115 5.98 16.67 2.52
C LYS A 115 7.40 17.18 2.43
N LYS A 116 7.96 17.14 1.23
CA LYS A 116 9.38 17.44 0.99
C LYS A 116 9.55 18.82 0.36
N GLY A 117 8.57 19.34 -0.38
CA GLY A 117 8.61 20.69 -0.94
C GLY A 117 8.99 20.72 -2.43
N LYS A 118 9.09 21.94 -2.98
CA LYS A 118 9.26 22.22 -4.41
C LYS A 118 10.56 21.66 -5.02
N HIS A 119 11.57 21.40 -4.19
CA HIS A 119 12.88 20.93 -4.66
C HIS A 119 12.86 19.50 -5.21
N ILE A 120 11.82 18.71 -4.93
CA ILE A 120 11.71 17.31 -5.42
C ILE A 120 10.58 17.16 -6.44
N CYS A 121 9.49 17.90 -6.28
CA CYS A 121 8.34 17.84 -7.19
C CYS A 121 7.63 19.19 -7.18
N THR A 122 6.96 19.57 -8.26
CA THR A 122 6.20 20.82 -8.35
C THR A 122 4.82 20.68 -7.68
N SER A 123 4.14 21.82 -7.50
CA SER A 123 2.82 21.88 -6.85
C SER A 123 1.71 21.36 -7.76
N HIS A 124 1.68 20.07 -8.03
CA HIS A 124 0.56 19.41 -8.69
C HIS A 124 -0.65 19.40 -7.77
N GLN A 125 -1.70 20.11 -8.17
CA GLN A 125 -2.97 20.16 -7.46
C GLN A 125 -4.10 20.00 -8.47
N ILE A 126 -4.99 19.03 -8.21
CA ILE A 126 -6.11 18.72 -9.10
C ILE A 126 -7.35 18.60 -8.24
N ARG A 127 -8.43 19.29 -8.62
CA ARG A 127 -9.72 19.19 -7.90
C ARG A 127 -10.31 17.80 -8.06
N ASN A 128 -11.00 17.32 -7.04
CA ASN A 128 -11.62 15.99 -7.08
C ASN A 128 -12.63 15.87 -8.21
N VAL A 129 -13.48 16.88 -8.38
CA VAL A 129 -14.52 16.90 -9.42
C VAL A 129 -13.95 16.69 -10.82
N VAL A 130 -12.80 17.29 -11.13
CA VAL A 130 -12.14 17.14 -12.44
C VAL A 130 -11.65 15.71 -12.65
N ILE A 131 -11.07 15.08 -11.61
CA ILE A 131 -10.60 13.69 -11.72
C ILE A 131 -11.81 12.76 -11.88
N GLU A 132 -12.88 13.01 -11.13
CA GLU A 132 -14.10 12.19 -11.16
C GLU A 132 -14.80 12.29 -12.52
N GLU A 133 -14.91 13.49 -13.09
CA GLU A 133 -15.45 13.72 -14.45
C GLU A 133 -14.65 12.95 -15.51
N LEU A 134 -13.32 13.14 -15.55
CA LEU A 134 -12.45 12.44 -16.51
C LEU A 134 -12.56 10.91 -16.40
N LEU A 135 -12.62 10.38 -15.17
CA LEU A 135 -12.75 8.94 -14.96
C LEU A 135 -14.13 8.42 -15.41
N LEU A 136 -15.19 9.19 -15.21
CA LEU A 136 -16.53 8.80 -15.66
C LEU A 136 -16.62 8.79 -17.18
N ASP A 137 -16.04 9.79 -17.83
CA ASP A 137 -15.98 9.88 -19.29
C ASP A 137 -15.22 8.67 -19.87
N ASP A 138 -14.03 8.35 -19.33
CA ASP A 138 -13.22 7.21 -19.77
C ASP A 138 -13.95 5.87 -19.58
N LEU A 139 -14.68 5.69 -18.47
CA LEU A 139 -15.42 4.46 -18.17
C LEU A 139 -16.67 4.27 -19.07
N GLN A 140 -17.26 5.36 -19.56
CA GLN A 140 -18.43 5.30 -20.45
C GLN A 140 -18.05 5.12 -21.92
N LEU A 141 -16.80 5.44 -22.27
CA LEU A 141 -16.24 5.24 -23.61
C LEU A 141 -15.70 3.81 -23.85
N CYS A 142 -15.56 3.01 -22.79
CA CYS A 142 -15.17 1.60 -22.84
C CYS A 142 -16.40 0.68 -22.91
#